data_AF-A0A2G8LEN0-F1
#
_entry.id   AF-A0A2G8LEN0-F1
#
_cell.length_a   1.000
_cell.length_b   1.000
_cell.length_c   1.000
_cell.angle_alpha   90.00
_cell.angle_beta   90.00
_cell.angle_gamma   90.00
#
_symmetry.space_group_name_H-M   'P 1'
#
loop_
_entity.id
_entity.type
_entity.pdbx_description
1 polymer ?
#
loop_
_entity_poly.entity_id
_entity_poly.type
_entity_poly.pdbx_seq_one_letter_code
_entity_poly.pdbx_strand_id
1 'polypeptide(L)'
;MFWNNHDSTSCHNRQYMSAIFFHGEEQKALAEKTRDEHQKTLKRKIQTVIKPAETFYDAEDYHQKYMLRQHRSLLQSLNFAPKELIKSHSAARLNGYVAGFGKKDNFEKEVEVLALNDEQANYVRSVLGRGGRH
;
A
#
# COMPACT_ATOMS: atom_id res chain seq x y z
N MET A 1 -11.35 -1.84 -9.33
CA MET A 1 -10.37 -2.07 -8.24
C MET A 1 -10.77 -1.33 -6.96
N PHE A 2 -11.05 -0.03 -6.98
CA PHE A 2 -11.44 0.73 -5.77
C PHE A 2 -12.67 0.15 -5.03
N TRP A 3 -13.82 0.07 -5.69
CA TRP A 3 -15.09 -0.37 -5.07
C TRP A 3 -15.09 -1.80 -4.51
N ASN A 4 -14.21 -2.66 -5.01
CA ASN A 4 -14.12 -4.07 -4.61
C ASN A 4 -13.12 -4.30 -3.47
N ASN A 5 -12.33 -3.30 -3.10
CA ASN A 5 -11.27 -3.43 -2.10
C ASN A 5 -11.71 -3.07 -0.67
N HIS A 6 -12.91 -2.48 -0.51
CA HIS A 6 -13.45 -2.09 0.80
C HIS A 6 -14.98 -2.01 0.78
N ASP A 7 -15.61 -2.00 1.96
CA ASP A 7 -17.04 -1.72 2.07
C ASP A 7 -17.32 -0.21 1.91
N SER A 8 -17.80 0.17 0.73
CA SER A 8 -18.14 1.55 0.37
C SER A 8 -19.47 2.06 0.97
N THR A 9 -20.22 1.21 1.69
CA THR A 9 -21.51 1.54 2.30
C THR A 9 -21.43 1.78 3.81
N SER A 10 -20.26 1.54 4.40
CA SER A 10 -20.02 1.71 5.82
C SER A 10 -19.53 3.12 6.15
N CYS A 11 -20.20 3.76 7.12
CA CYS A 11 -19.80 5.05 7.65
C CYS A 11 -18.65 4.83 8.64
N HIS A 12 -17.44 5.19 8.21
CA HIS A 12 -16.25 5.11 9.05
C HIS A 12 -15.91 6.51 9.59
N ASN A 13 -15.15 6.57 10.68
CA ASN A 13 -14.59 7.83 11.17
C ASN A 13 -13.70 8.49 10.10
N ARG A 14 -13.33 9.76 10.27
CA ARG A 14 -12.51 10.50 9.28
C ARG A 14 -11.19 9.80 8.91
N GLN A 15 -10.61 8.98 9.80
CA GLN A 15 -9.38 8.23 9.53
C GLN A 15 -9.58 7.01 8.62
N TYR A 16 -10.76 6.39 8.64
CA TYR A 16 -11.09 5.20 7.84
C TYR A 16 -12.16 5.46 6.78
N MET A 17 -12.55 6.72 6.58
CA MET A 17 -13.58 7.08 5.60
C MET A 17 -13.15 6.73 4.18
N SER A 18 -14.08 6.21 3.41
CA SER A 18 -13.88 6.05 1.98
C SER A 18 -14.00 7.42 1.30
N ALA A 19 -12.96 7.84 0.59
CA ALA A 19 -12.96 9.09 -0.16
C ALA A 19 -12.23 8.94 -1.50
N ILE A 20 -12.73 9.67 -2.51
CA ILE A 20 -12.09 9.86 -3.82
C ILE A 20 -11.80 11.36 -3.94
N PHE A 21 -10.53 11.70 -4.06
CA PHE A 21 -10.08 13.07 -4.26
C PHE A 21 -9.72 13.28 -5.73
N PHE A 22 -10.39 14.23 -6.40
CA PHE A 22 -10.17 14.51 -7.83
C PHE A 22 -9.37 15.80 -8.05
N HIS A 23 -8.53 15.80 -9.08
CA HIS A 23 -7.74 16.98 -9.48
C HIS A 23 -8.34 17.76 -10.66
N GLY A 24 -9.38 17.23 -11.31
CA GLY A 24 -10.06 17.88 -12.44
C GLY A 24 -11.45 17.31 -12.71
N GLU A 25 -12.21 18.02 -13.54
CA GLU A 25 -13.61 17.68 -13.84
C GLU A 25 -13.78 16.31 -14.51
N GLU A 26 -12.82 15.88 -15.33
CA GLU A 26 -12.86 14.54 -15.96
C GLU A 26 -12.80 13.41 -14.91
N GLN A 27 -11.88 13.54 -13.94
CA GLN A 27 -11.76 12.58 -12.84
C GLN A 27 -13.01 12.57 -11.96
N LYS A 28 -13.60 13.74 -11.71
CA LYS A 28 -14.86 13.87 -10.98
C LYS A 28 -15.99 13.15 -11.71
N ALA A 29 -16.19 13.43 -13.00
CA ALA A 29 -17.23 12.81 -13.81
C ALA A 29 -17.08 11.28 -13.85
N LEU A 30 -15.85 10.77 -13.99
CA LEU A 30 -15.58 9.33 -13.97
C LEU A 30 -15.83 8.71 -12.59
N ALA A 31 -15.43 9.38 -11.51
CA ALA A 31 -15.67 8.92 -10.15
C ALA A 31 -17.17 8.85 -9.82
N GLU A 32 -17.94 9.85 -10.22
CA GLU A 32 -19.40 9.89 -10.05
C GLU A 32 -20.08 8.82 -10.90
N LYS A 33 -19.69 8.68 -12.17
CA LYS A 33 -20.23 7.65 -13.07
C LYS A 33 -20.00 6.25 -12.51
N THR A 34 -18.78 5.94 -12.09
CA THR A 34 -18.44 4.61 -11.56
C THR A 34 -19.09 4.36 -10.19
N ARG A 35 -19.27 5.39 -9.36
CA ARG A 35 -20.07 5.32 -8.12
C ARG A 35 -21.52 4.94 -8.44
N ASP A 36 -22.13 5.62 -9.40
CA ASP A 36 -23.55 5.42 -9.73
C ASP A 36 -23.78 4.05 -10.38
N GLU A 37 -22.85 3.58 -11.19
CA GLU A 37 -22.84 2.21 -11.71
C GLU A 37 -22.73 1.17 -10.58
N HIS A 38 -21.84 1.39 -9.61
CA HIS A 38 -21.66 0.49 -8.47
C HIS A 38 -22.83 0.54 -7.48
N GLN A 39 -23.47 1.70 -7.31
CA GLN A 39 -24.65 1.84 -6.44
C GLN A 39 -25.80 0.93 -6.91
N LYS A 40 -25.94 0.69 -8.23
CA LYS A 40 -26.97 -0.20 -8.79
C LYS A 40 -26.82 -1.65 -8.33
N THR A 41 -25.61 -2.08 -7.97
CA THR A 41 -25.36 -3.44 -7.47
C THR A 41 -25.51 -3.55 -5.95
N LEU A 42 -25.73 -2.43 -5.25
CA LEU A 42 -25.78 -2.35 -3.80
C LEU A 42 -27.17 -1.95 -3.29
N LYS A 43 -27.67 -2.66 -2.27
CA LYS A 43 -28.92 -2.30 -1.58
C LYS A 43 -28.76 -1.11 -0.64
N ARG A 44 -27.55 -0.89 -0.13
CA ARG A 44 -27.21 0.20 0.80
C ARG A 44 -26.58 1.36 0.02
N LYS A 45 -26.85 2.58 0.46
CA LYS A 45 -26.27 3.78 -0.14
C LYS A 45 -24.75 3.82 0.09
N ILE A 46 -24.00 4.11 -0.95
CA ILE A 46 -22.56 4.37 -0.90
C ILE A 46 -22.33 5.65 -0.08
N GLN A 47 -21.43 5.56 0.90
CA GLN A 47 -21.03 6.66 1.78
C GLN A 47 -19.68 7.28 1.35
N THR A 48 -19.06 6.78 0.29
CA THR A 48 -17.81 7.31 -0.25
C THR A 48 -17.96 8.79 -0.64
N VAL A 49 -17.06 9.61 -0.10
CA VAL A 49 -17.02 11.05 -0.33
C VAL A 49 -16.23 11.34 -1.62
N ILE A 50 -16.81 12.06 -2.58
CA ILE A 50 -16.10 12.54 -3.78
C ILE A 50 -15.89 14.04 -3.62
N LYS A 51 -14.63 14.49 -3.51
CA LYS A 51 -14.29 15.90 -3.26
C LYS A 51 -13.06 16.33 -4.06
N PRO A 52 -12.86 17.64 -4.30
CA PRO A 52 -11.62 18.15 -4.85
C PRO A 52 -10.44 17.72 -3.98
N ALA A 53 -9.32 17.39 -4.61
CA ALA A 53 -8.07 17.14 -3.90
C ALA A 53 -7.58 18.46 -3.27
N GLU A 54 -7.59 18.52 -1.95
CA GLU A 54 -6.93 19.57 -1.17
C GLU A 54 -5.45 19.23 -0.97
N THR A 55 -4.70 20.10 -0.29
CA THR A 55 -3.30 19.85 0.05
C THR A 55 -3.15 18.48 0.74
N PHE A 56 -2.41 17.58 0.10
CA PHE A 56 -2.06 16.30 0.69
C PHE A 56 -0.92 16.53 1.67
N TYR A 57 -1.15 16.19 2.94
CA TYR A 57 -0.10 16.17 3.94
C TYR A 57 0.48 14.76 3.99
N ASP A 58 1.80 14.66 3.88
CA ASP A 58 2.48 13.38 4.03
C ASP A 58 2.12 12.76 5.38
N ALA A 59 1.75 11.47 5.34
CA ALA A 59 1.53 10.71 6.56
C ALA A 59 2.83 10.68 7.38
N GLU A 60 2.70 10.75 8.72
CA GLU A 60 3.84 10.75 9.63
C GLU A 60 4.84 9.65 9.30
N ASP A 61 6.13 9.96 9.49
CA ASP A 61 7.28 9.11 9.17
C ASP A 61 7.14 7.67 9.69
N TYR A 62 6.35 7.45 10.75
CA TYR A 62 6.17 6.14 11.33
C TYR A 62 5.26 5.18 10.54
N HIS A 63 4.35 5.72 9.72
CA HIS A 63 3.48 4.95 8.83
C HIS A 63 4.18 4.48 7.55
N GLN A 64 5.32 5.08 7.23
CA GLN A 64 6.10 4.73 6.06
C GLN A 64 6.79 3.37 6.27
N LYS A 65 6.62 2.47 5.30
CA LYS A 65 7.24 1.12 5.29
C LYS A 65 6.91 0.29 6.55
N TYR A 66 5.68 0.39 7.05
CA TYR A 66 5.21 -0.25 8.28
C TYR A 66 5.54 -1.75 8.35
N MET A 67 5.32 -2.49 7.26
CA MET A 67 5.56 -3.94 7.25
C MET A 67 7.05 -4.24 7.41
N LEU A 68 7.92 -3.50 6.73
CA LEU A 68 9.37 -3.61 6.92
C LEU A 68 9.80 -3.28 8.36
N ARG A 69 9.15 -2.29 8.99
CA ARG A 69 9.41 -1.93 10.40
C ARG A 69 8.99 -3.00 11.41
N GLN A 70 8.05 -3.88 11.06
CA GLN A 70 7.70 -5.04 11.88
C GLN A 70 8.80 -6.12 11.87
N HIS A 71 9.63 -6.16 10.83
CA HIS A 71 10.78 -7.06 10.71
C HIS A 71 12.06 -6.40 11.25
N ARG A 72 12.11 -6.16 12.57
CA ARG A 72 13.19 -5.40 13.23
C ARG A 72 14.60 -5.93 12.93
N SER A 73 14.79 -7.26 12.90
CA SER A 73 16.08 -7.88 12.60
C SER A 73 16.56 -7.57 11.18
N LEU A 74 15.65 -7.69 10.20
CA LEU A 74 15.92 -7.33 8.82
C LEU A 74 16.23 -5.83 8.69
N LEU A 75 15.40 -4.97 9.29
CA LEU A 75 15.60 -3.53 9.25
C LEU A 75 16.95 -3.10 9.85
N GLN A 76 17.35 -3.70 10.98
CA GLN A 76 18.64 -3.42 11.61
C GLN A 76 19.81 -3.87 10.73
N SER A 77 19.70 -5.03 10.08
CA SER A 77 20.73 -5.53 9.17
C SER A 77 20.90 -4.67 7.91
N LEU A 78 19.82 -4.02 7.44
CA LEU A 78 19.85 -3.15 6.27
C LEU A 78 20.52 -1.79 6.56
N ASN A 79 20.67 -1.44 7.84
CA ASN A 79 21.37 -0.24 8.31
C ASN A 79 20.95 1.07 7.62
N PHE A 80 19.67 1.20 7.26
CA PHE A 80 19.16 2.42 6.63
C PHE A 80 19.17 3.59 7.62
N ALA A 81 19.64 4.76 7.16
CA ALA A 81 19.37 5.99 7.89
C ALA A 81 17.84 6.26 7.91
N PRO A 82 17.26 6.86 8.97
CA PRO A 82 15.82 7.08 9.06
C PRO A 82 15.20 7.81 7.86
N LYS A 83 15.92 8.80 7.32
CA LYS A 83 15.50 9.57 6.12
C LYS A 83 15.63 8.78 4.82
N GLU A 84 16.58 7.85 4.74
CA GLU A 84 16.76 6.96 3.59
C GLU A 84 15.69 5.88 3.55
N LEU A 85 15.30 5.32 4.70
CA LEU A 85 14.23 4.32 4.80
C LEU A 85 12.91 4.81 4.16
N ILE A 86 12.60 6.08 4.35
CA ILE A 86 11.37 6.70 3.84
C ILE A 86 11.44 6.86 2.31
N LYS A 87 12.58 7.39 1.82
CA LYS A 87 12.77 7.78 0.41
C LYS A 87 13.29 6.66 -0.50
N SER A 88 13.83 5.58 0.07
CA SER A 88 14.52 4.55 -0.69
C SER A 88 13.53 3.68 -1.48
N HIS A 89 13.83 3.54 -2.78
CA HIS A 89 13.14 2.61 -3.66
C HIS A 89 13.28 1.16 -3.17
N SER A 90 14.48 0.78 -2.71
CA SER A 90 14.75 -0.56 -2.16
C SER A 90 13.91 -0.85 -0.92
N ALA A 91 13.75 0.14 -0.03
CA ALA A 91 12.88 0.01 1.14
C ALA A 91 11.40 -0.18 0.75
N ALA A 92 10.93 0.48 -0.32
CA ALA A 92 9.57 0.28 -0.84
C ALA A 92 9.35 -1.12 -1.38
N ARG A 93 10.30 -1.63 -2.19
CA ARG A 93 10.26 -3.00 -2.72
C ARG A 93 10.27 -4.03 -1.59
N LEU A 94 11.21 -3.92 -0.66
CA LEU A 94 11.31 -4.79 0.52
C LEU A 94 10.05 -4.80 1.37
N ASN A 95 9.46 -3.63 1.62
CA ASN A 95 8.19 -3.53 2.33
C ASN A 95 7.06 -4.29 1.63
N GLY A 96 7.01 -4.25 0.29
CA GLY A 96 6.06 -5.04 -0.50
C GLY A 96 6.29 -6.55 -0.33
N TYR A 97 7.53 -7.00 -0.44
CA TYR A 97 7.86 -8.43 -0.32
C TYR A 97 7.54 -8.99 1.07
N VAL A 98 7.92 -8.29 2.14
CA VAL A 98 7.62 -8.75 3.50
C VAL A 98 6.12 -8.66 3.84
N ALA A 99 5.37 -7.80 3.14
CA ALA A 99 3.91 -7.73 3.22
C ALA A 99 3.20 -8.86 2.42
N GLY A 100 3.94 -9.73 1.73
CA GLY A 100 3.38 -10.81 0.91
C GLY A 100 3.02 -10.38 -0.52
N PHE A 101 3.29 -9.14 -0.91
CA PHE A 101 3.05 -8.65 -2.26
C PHE A 101 4.30 -8.88 -3.14
N GLY A 102 4.34 -10.01 -3.85
CA GLY A 102 5.38 -10.32 -4.82
C GLY A 102 5.58 -11.83 -5.01
N LYS A 103 5.97 -12.24 -6.23
CA LYS A 103 6.37 -13.63 -6.50
C LYS A 103 7.85 -13.82 -6.14
N LYS A 104 8.20 -15.02 -5.66
CA LYS A 104 9.60 -15.37 -5.36
C LYS A 104 10.51 -15.14 -6.57
N ASP A 105 10.07 -15.50 -7.77
CA ASP A 105 10.85 -15.32 -9.00
C ASP A 105 11.16 -13.86 -9.32
N ASN A 106 10.28 -12.93 -8.94
CA ASN A 106 10.52 -11.50 -9.10
C ASN A 106 11.50 -11.00 -8.05
N PHE A 107 11.40 -11.52 -6.82
CA PHE A 107 12.35 -11.20 -5.76
C PHE A 107 13.77 -11.63 -6.13
N GLU A 108 13.96 -12.86 -6.64
CA GLU A 108 15.29 -13.36 -7.01
C GLU A 108 16.00 -12.47 -8.05
N LYS A 109 15.26 -11.92 -9.01
CA LYS A 109 15.81 -10.98 -10.02
C LYS A 109 16.21 -9.63 -9.43
N GLU A 110 15.69 -9.30 -8.26
CA GLU A 110 15.90 -8.00 -7.62
C GLU A 110 16.86 -8.08 -6.44
N VAL A 111 17.27 -9.26 -5.98
CA VAL A 111 18.22 -9.41 -4.85
C VAL A 111 19.49 -8.58 -5.08
N GLU A 112 20.07 -8.66 -6.28
CA GLU A 112 21.28 -7.92 -6.65
C GLU A 112 21.02 -6.41 -6.73
N VAL A 113 19.89 -6.01 -7.32
CA VAL A 113 19.49 -4.59 -7.46
C VAL A 113 19.20 -3.95 -6.10
N LEU A 114 18.68 -4.75 -5.16
CA LEU A 114 18.40 -4.36 -3.79
C LEU A 114 19.66 -4.41 -2.90
N ALA A 115 20.81 -4.84 -3.44
CA ALA A 115 22.09 -4.96 -2.76
C ALA A 115 21.99 -5.75 -1.44
N LEU A 116 21.17 -6.81 -1.43
CA LEU A 116 20.99 -7.64 -0.23
C LEU A 116 22.11 -8.65 -0.11
N ASN A 117 22.56 -8.88 1.12
CA ASN A 117 23.43 -10.02 1.43
C ASN A 117 22.61 -11.32 1.53
N ASP A 118 23.31 -12.45 1.57
CA ASP A 118 22.67 -13.77 1.60
C ASP A 118 21.74 -13.96 2.81
N GLU A 119 22.11 -13.43 3.97
CA GLU A 119 21.31 -13.52 5.19
C GLU A 119 19.98 -12.75 5.05
N GLN A 120 20.04 -11.52 4.54
CA GLN A 120 18.88 -10.67 4.26
C GLN A 120 17.98 -11.29 3.21
N ALA A 121 18.55 -11.78 2.10
CA ALA A 121 17.79 -12.43 1.04
C ALA A 121 17.11 -13.71 1.55
N ASN A 122 17.80 -14.53 2.34
CA ASN A 122 17.24 -15.73 2.95
C ASN A 122 16.10 -15.40 3.92
N TYR A 123 16.21 -14.33 4.70
CA TYR A 123 15.13 -13.87 5.55
C TYR A 123 13.89 -13.50 4.73
N VAL A 124 14.03 -12.67 3.69
CA VAL A 124 12.90 -12.26 2.84
C VAL A 124 12.27 -13.45 2.12
N ARG A 125 13.08 -14.40 1.61
CA ARG A 125 12.59 -15.67 1.04
C ARG A 125 11.75 -16.47 2.04
N SER A 126 12.17 -16.52 3.31
CA SER A 126 11.44 -17.24 4.36
C SER A 126 10.08 -16.59 4.67
N VAL A 127 10.00 -15.27 4.60
CA VAL A 127 8.74 -14.51 4.81
C VAL A 127 7.81 -14.71 3.61
N LEU A 128 8.31 -14.61 2.39
CA LEU A 128 7.55 -14.85 1.15
C LEU A 128 6.98 -16.28 1.10
N GLY A 129 7.75 -17.28 1.53
CA GLY A 129 7.29 -18.67 1.59
C GLY A 129 6.18 -18.94 2.61
N ARG A 130 6.03 -18.08 3.62
CA ARG A 130 5.01 -18.17 4.68
C ARG A 130 3.76 -17.33 4.38
N GLY A 131 3.90 -16.27 3.58
CA GLY A 131 2.84 -15.33 3.21
C GLY A 131 1.88 -15.81 2.11
N GLY A 132 2.07 -17.02 1.58
CA GLY A 132 1.18 -17.65 0.59
C GLY A 132 -0.14 -18.14 1.19
N ARG A 133 -0.94 -17.24 1.75
CA ARG A 133 -2.37 -17.44 1.98
C ARG A 133 -3.07 -16.11 1.77
N HIS A 134 -3.52 -15.87 0.54
CA HIS A 134 -4.79 -15.22 0.20
C HIS A 134 -5.16 -15.59 -1.23
#